data_AF-A0A832EU75-F1
#
_entry.id   AF-A0A832EU75-F1
#
_cell.length_a   1.000
_cell.length_b   1.000
_cell.length_c   1.000
_cell.angle_alpha   90.00
_cell.angle_beta   90.00
_cell.angle_gamma   90.00
#
_symmetry.space_group_name_H-M   'P 1'
#
loop_
_entity.id
_entity.type
_entity.pdbx_description
1 polymer ?
#
loop_
_entity_poly.entity_id
_entity_poly.type
_entity_poly.pdbx_seq_one_letter_code
_entity_poly.pdbx_strand_id
1 'polypeptide(L)'
;DDKVVTYHDSCNVARATRMGTKPGGQFDIPRAVIKAVVNNYVEMNPETTREKTFCCGGGGGLLTDELMDLRVKGALPRMEALDEVIKKHGVTHMAAICAICKTQFAKVLPYYGFGMDQIISVHQLVGDALVLGAKD
;
A
#
# COMPACT_ATOMS: atom_id res chain seq x y z
N ASP A 1 -0.98 1.01 18.93
CA ASP A 1 0.09 0.31 18.20
C ASP A 1 1.17 1.31 17.81
N ASP A 2 2.34 0.83 17.39
CA ASP A 2 3.54 1.60 17.04
C ASP A 2 3.63 2.00 15.56
N LYS A 3 2.64 1.62 14.74
CA LYS A 3 2.60 1.87 13.30
C LYS A 3 1.98 3.24 13.00
N VAL A 4 2.61 3.95 12.08
CA VAL A 4 2.05 5.11 11.37
C VAL A 4 1.84 4.67 9.94
N VAL A 5 0.59 4.51 9.54
CA VAL A 5 0.21 3.80 8.31
C VAL A 5 -0.16 4.79 7.21
N THR A 6 0.33 4.55 6.00
CA THR A 6 -0.18 5.19 4.78
C THR A 6 -0.78 4.15 3.82
N TYR A 7 -1.40 4.58 2.71
CA TYR A 7 -2.06 3.68 1.77
C TYR A 7 -1.57 3.84 0.33
N HIS A 8 -1.24 2.71 -0.29
CA HIS A 8 -0.99 2.60 -1.72
C HIS A 8 -2.29 2.22 -2.45
N ASP A 9 -2.88 3.21 -3.12
CA ASP A 9 -3.94 2.95 -4.10
C ASP A 9 -3.37 2.07 -5.22
N SER A 10 -3.79 0.81 -5.26
CA SER A 10 -3.30 -0.15 -6.26
C SER A 10 -3.85 0.21 -7.63
N CYS A 11 -3.01 0.31 -8.65
CA CYS A 11 -3.40 0.84 -9.97
C CYS A 11 -4.62 0.15 -10.60
N ASN A 12 -4.71 -1.18 -10.50
CA ASN A 12 -5.86 -1.94 -11.00
C ASN A 12 -7.15 -1.58 -10.22
N VAL A 13 -7.04 -1.44 -8.90
CA VAL A 13 -8.15 -1.02 -8.04
C VAL A 13 -8.58 0.41 -8.36
N ALA A 14 -7.62 1.31 -8.50
CA ALA A 14 -7.86 2.72 -8.75
C ALA A 14 -8.48 3.01 -10.12
N ARG A 15 -8.02 2.33 -11.18
CA ARG A 15 -8.35 2.70 -12.58
C ARG A 15 -9.14 1.66 -13.37
N ALA A 16 -9.16 0.39 -12.95
CA ALA A 16 -9.76 -0.69 -13.74
C ALA A 16 -10.92 -1.41 -13.05
N THR A 17 -11.23 -1.10 -11.79
CA THR A 17 -12.37 -1.70 -11.08
C THR A 17 -13.10 -0.68 -10.20
N ARG A 18 -14.20 -1.13 -9.61
CA ARG A 18 -14.99 -0.42 -8.60
C ARG A 18 -15.12 -1.32 -7.37
N MET A 19 -15.33 -0.70 -6.21
CA MET A 19 -15.54 -1.41 -4.95
C MET A 19 -16.77 -0.84 -4.25
N GLY A 20 -17.63 -1.73 -3.75
CA GLY A 20 -18.87 -1.36 -3.09
C GLY A 20 -19.96 -0.88 -4.06
N THR A 21 -20.96 -0.19 -3.52
CA THR A 21 -22.22 0.15 -4.22
C THR A 21 -22.27 1.57 -4.77
N LYS A 22 -21.22 2.38 -4.56
CA LYS A 22 -21.15 3.79 -4.99
C LYS A 22 -19.91 4.11 -5.84
N PRO A 23 -19.98 5.07 -6.78
CA PRO A 23 -18.80 5.59 -7.46
C PRO A 23 -17.73 6.05 -6.47
N GLY A 24 -16.46 5.76 -6.76
CA GLY A 24 -15.32 6.13 -5.92
C GLY A 24 -15.13 5.26 -4.66
N GLY A 25 -15.98 4.24 -4.45
CA GLY A 25 -15.85 3.35 -3.29
C GLY A 25 -14.51 2.62 -3.22
N GLN A 26 -13.84 2.38 -4.36
CA GLN A 26 -12.47 1.82 -4.40
C GLN A 26 -11.40 2.69 -3.73
N PHE A 27 -11.68 3.99 -3.53
CA PHE A 27 -10.79 4.90 -2.83
C PHE A 27 -11.19 5.07 -1.37
N ASP A 28 -12.49 5.23 -1.12
CA ASP A 28 -12.98 5.58 0.21
C ASP A 28 -13.09 4.37 1.14
N ILE A 29 -13.50 3.20 0.63
CA ILE A 29 -13.71 2.00 1.44
C ILE A 29 -12.39 1.52 2.07
N PRO A 30 -11.27 1.34 1.31
CA PRO A 30 -10.02 0.91 1.93
C PRO A 30 -9.51 1.88 3.00
N ARG A 31 -9.67 3.20 2.76
CA ARG A 31 -9.29 4.23 3.73
C ARG A 31 -10.15 4.19 4.98
N ALA A 32 -11.48 4.02 4.83
CA ALA A 32 -12.40 3.91 5.96
C ALA A 32 -12.06 2.67 6.81
N VAL A 33 -11.77 1.54 6.17
CA VAL A 33 -11.33 0.32 6.86
C VAL A 33 -10.03 0.56 7.62
N ILE A 34 -8.99 1.11 6.97
CA ILE A 34 -7.70 1.38 7.63
C ILE A 34 -7.89 2.29 8.84
N LYS A 35 -8.59 3.43 8.67
CA LYS A 35 -8.84 4.39 9.76
C LYS A 35 -9.66 3.81 10.92
N ALA A 36 -10.44 2.76 10.69
CA ALA A 36 -11.19 2.09 11.73
C ALA A 36 -10.34 1.09 12.55
N VAL A 37 -9.22 0.61 11.99
CA VAL A 37 -8.44 -0.50 12.58
C VAL A 37 -7.02 -0.09 12.99
N VAL A 38 -6.56 1.11 12.62
CA VAL A 38 -5.23 1.63 13.00
C VAL A 38 -5.34 2.91 13.82
N ASN A 39 -4.39 3.13 14.72
CA ASN A 39 -4.38 4.34 15.55
C ASN A 39 -3.89 5.59 14.79
N ASN A 40 -2.95 5.42 13.87
CA ASN A 40 -2.33 6.53 13.14
C ASN A 40 -2.35 6.29 11.63
N TYR A 41 -3.08 7.15 10.90
CA TYR A 41 -3.14 7.13 9.44
C TYR A 41 -2.71 8.45 8.83
N VAL A 42 -1.83 8.39 7.84
CA VAL A 42 -1.34 9.55 7.07
C VAL A 42 -1.58 9.30 5.59
N GLU A 43 -2.29 10.20 4.93
CA GLU A 43 -2.46 10.18 3.47
C GLU A 43 -1.19 10.71 2.79
N MET A 44 -0.81 10.12 1.64
CA MET A 44 0.24 10.69 0.80
C MET A 44 -0.23 11.94 0.07
N ASN A 45 0.70 12.60 -0.65
CA ASN A 45 0.37 13.73 -1.52
C ASN A 45 -0.80 13.38 -2.48
N PRO A 46 -1.87 14.22 -2.55
CA PRO A 46 -3.02 13.99 -3.43
C PRO A 46 -2.66 13.75 -4.90
N GLU A 47 -1.56 14.31 -5.39
CA GLU A 47 -1.08 14.12 -6.76
C GLU A 47 -0.49 12.74 -7.02
N THR A 48 -0.36 11.91 -5.98
CA THR A 48 0.21 10.55 -6.04
C THR A 48 -0.76 9.49 -5.56
N THR A 49 -2.02 9.83 -5.31
CA THR A 49 -3.05 8.92 -4.77
C THR A 49 -4.24 8.82 -5.73
N ARG A 50 -5.19 7.94 -5.39
CA ARG A 50 -6.41 7.68 -6.16
C ARG A 50 -6.07 7.37 -7.63
N GLU A 51 -6.76 7.99 -8.60
CA GLU A 51 -6.51 7.75 -10.02
C GLU A 51 -5.10 8.16 -10.47
N LYS A 52 -4.48 9.12 -9.79
CA LYS A 52 -3.11 9.61 -10.04
C LYS A 52 -2.04 8.69 -9.44
N THR A 53 -2.44 7.57 -8.82
CA THR A 53 -1.50 6.64 -8.20
C THR A 53 -0.45 6.10 -9.17
N PHE A 54 0.81 6.09 -8.72
CA PHE A 54 1.90 5.40 -9.37
C PHE A 54 1.80 3.89 -9.25
N CYS A 55 2.24 3.18 -10.29
CA CYS A 55 2.32 1.72 -10.32
C CYS A 55 3.36 1.20 -9.31
N CYS A 56 3.20 -0.04 -8.85
CA CYS A 56 4.22 -0.73 -8.05
C CYS A 56 5.38 -1.31 -8.88
N GLY A 57 5.24 -1.35 -10.21
CA GLY A 57 6.23 -1.95 -11.13
C GLY A 57 6.13 -3.47 -11.30
N GLY A 58 5.18 -4.15 -10.62
CA GLY A 58 5.03 -5.61 -10.67
C GLY A 58 3.82 -6.14 -11.44
N GLY A 59 2.86 -5.28 -11.82
CA GLY A 59 1.67 -5.71 -12.57
C GLY A 59 1.97 -6.18 -14.00
N GLY A 60 0.96 -6.67 -14.73
CA GLY A 60 1.07 -6.95 -16.16
C GLY A 60 2.00 -8.12 -16.55
N GLY A 61 2.20 -9.08 -15.65
CA GLY A 61 3.08 -10.23 -15.90
C GLY A 61 4.55 -9.98 -15.58
N LEU A 62 4.88 -8.83 -14.95
CA LEU A 62 6.27 -8.44 -14.67
C LEU A 62 6.89 -9.11 -13.44
N LEU A 63 6.12 -9.85 -12.62
CA LEU A 63 6.60 -10.50 -11.37
C LEU A 63 7.56 -11.70 -11.58
N THR A 64 8.40 -11.67 -12.60
CA THR A 64 9.52 -12.60 -12.75
C THR A 64 10.81 -11.98 -12.20
N ASP A 65 11.74 -12.83 -11.75
CA ASP A 65 13.02 -12.37 -11.19
C ASP A 65 13.98 -11.86 -12.29
N GLU A 66 13.84 -12.34 -13.54
CA GLU A 66 14.61 -11.85 -14.69
C GLU A 66 14.36 -10.37 -14.99
N LEU A 67 13.22 -9.83 -14.55
CA LEU A 67 12.82 -8.43 -14.76
C LEU A 67 13.02 -7.57 -13.50
N MET A 68 13.83 -8.00 -12.53
CA MET A 68 14.03 -7.26 -11.28
C MET A 68 14.49 -5.81 -11.50
N ASP A 69 15.45 -5.57 -12.39
CA ASP A 69 15.92 -4.22 -12.70
C ASP A 69 14.78 -3.30 -13.22
N LEU A 70 13.95 -3.83 -14.12
CA LEU A 70 12.78 -3.11 -14.65
C LEU A 70 11.74 -2.86 -13.55
N ARG A 71 11.47 -3.87 -12.72
CA ARG A 71 10.55 -3.79 -11.57
C ARG A 71 10.96 -2.73 -10.57
N VAL A 72 12.26 -2.64 -10.26
CA VAL A 72 12.85 -1.62 -9.39
C VAL A 72 12.66 -0.24 -10.03
N LYS A 73 13.17 -0.03 -11.24
CA LYS A 73 13.03 1.25 -11.98
C LYS A 73 11.59 1.71 -12.11
N GLY A 74 10.67 0.80 -12.43
CA GLY A 74 9.24 1.10 -12.57
C GLY A 74 8.54 1.49 -11.26
N ALA A 75 9.11 1.13 -10.11
CA ALA A 75 8.59 1.52 -8.80
C ALA A 75 9.10 2.90 -8.33
N LEU A 76 10.15 3.45 -8.95
CA LEU A 76 10.84 4.67 -8.50
C LEU A 76 9.89 5.82 -8.12
N PRO A 77 8.89 6.21 -8.96
CA PRO A 77 7.99 7.32 -8.60
C PRO A 77 7.19 7.06 -7.31
N ARG A 78 6.85 5.79 -7.03
CA ARG A 78 6.18 5.41 -5.78
C ARG A 78 7.14 5.44 -4.59
N MET A 79 8.41 5.09 -4.79
CA MET A 79 9.42 5.11 -3.74
C MET A 79 9.73 6.55 -3.29
N GLU A 80 9.79 7.48 -4.23
CA GLU A 80 9.95 8.91 -3.93
C GLU A 80 8.75 9.46 -3.14
N ALA A 81 7.51 9.12 -3.54
CA ALA A 81 6.31 9.50 -2.82
C ALA A 81 6.24 8.91 -1.40
N LEU A 82 6.74 7.68 -1.22
CA LEU A 82 6.82 7.01 0.08
C LEU A 82 7.89 7.67 0.97
N ASP A 83 9.09 7.92 0.43
CA ASP A 83 10.18 8.60 1.13
C ASP A 83 9.76 9.97 1.66
N GLU A 84 9.02 10.73 0.84
CA GLU A 84 8.51 12.05 1.22
C GLU A 84 7.59 11.97 2.45
N VAL A 85 6.63 11.05 2.46
CA VAL A 85 5.67 10.93 3.57
C VAL A 85 6.34 10.33 4.82
N ILE A 86 7.33 9.45 4.66
CA ILE A 86 8.16 8.95 5.77
C ILE A 86 8.91 10.12 6.43
N LYS A 87 9.63 10.94 5.64
CA LYS A 87 10.42 12.06 6.18
C LYS A 87 9.57 13.15 6.81
N LYS A 88 8.41 13.45 6.24
CA LYS A 88 7.53 14.54 6.72
C LYS A 88 6.67 14.14 7.90
N HIS A 89 6.22 12.89 7.96
CA HIS A 89 5.16 12.48 8.89
C HIS A 89 5.52 11.24 9.71
N GLY A 90 6.73 10.69 9.57
CA GLY A 90 7.17 9.52 10.32
C GLY A 90 6.37 8.26 9.98
N VAL A 91 5.85 8.15 8.76
CA VAL A 91 5.19 6.92 8.28
C VAL A 91 6.15 5.74 8.46
N THR A 92 5.65 4.65 9.04
CA THR A 92 6.45 3.44 9.24
C THR A 92 6.05 2.33 8.29
N HIS A 93 4.78 2.28 7.88
CA HIS A 93 4.25 1.22 7.01
C HIS A 93 3.35 1.78 5.90
N MET A 94 3.45 1.18 4.72
CA MET A 94 2.55 1.39 3.59
C MET A 94 1.63 0.19 3.45
N ALA A 95 0.32 0.39 3.53
CA ALA A 95 -0.66 -0.65 3.31
C ALA A 95 -1.04 -0.74 1.83
N ALA A 96 -1.20 -1.96 1.31
CA ALA A 96 -1.73 -2.21 -0.02
C ALA A 96 -2.89 -3.22 0.03
N ILE A 97 -3.88 -3.06 -0.86
CA ILE A 97 -4.98 -4.02 -0.97
C ILE A 97 -4.70 -5.11 -2.02
N CYS A 98 -3.89 -4.79 -3.04
CA CYS A 98 -3.53 -5.72 -4.09
C CYS A 98 -2.39 -6.65 -3.67
N ALA A 99 -2.60 -7.96 -3.83
CA ALA A 99 -1.59 -8.98 -3.53
C ALA A 99 -0.31 -8.80 -4.37
N ILE A 100 -0.43 -8.45 -5.66
CA ILE A 100 0.72 -8.17 -6.54
C ILE A 100 1.53 -7.00 -6.00
N CYS A 101 0.88 -5.91 -5.56
CA CYS A 101 1.58 -4.77 -4.97
C CYS A 101 2.32 -5.18 -3.69
N LYS A 102 1.70 -5.98 -2.81
CA LYS A 102 2.37 -6.49 -1.59
C LYS A 102 3.62 -7.31 -1.93
N THR A 103 3.49 -8.29 -2.81
CA THR A 103 4.61 -9.14 -3.24
C THR A 103 5.73 -8.34 -3.90
N GLN A 104 5.36 -7.40 -4.76
CA GLN A 104 6.32 -6.55 -5.46
C GLN A 104 7.11 -5.67 -4.49
N PHE A 105 6.43 -4.90 -3.63
CA PHE A 105 7.11 -4.00 -2.71
C PHE A 105 7.95 -4.75 -1.68
N ALA A 106 7.56 -5.95 -1.24
CA ALA A 106 8.37 -6.73 -0.32
C ALA A 106 9.77 -7.01 -0.91
N LYS A 107 9.87 -7.17 -2.24
CA LYS A 107 11.15 -7.37 -2.92
C LYS A 107 11.83 -6.07 -3.32
N VAL A 108 11.08 -5.02 -3.68
CA VAL A 108 11.65 -3.78 -4.23
C VAL A 108 12.02 -2.75 -3.17
N LEU A 109 11.28 -2.65 -2.06
CA LEU A 109 11.58 -1.70 -0.98
C LEU A 109 13.05 -1.74 -0.51
N PRO A 110 13.67 -2.92 -0.30
CA PRO A 110 15.08 -3.00 0.09
C PRO A 110 16.08 -2.34 -0.88
N TYR A 111 15.78 -2.33 -2.19
CA TYR A 111 16.64 -1.66 -3.18
C TYR A 111 16.68 -0.13 -3.01
N TYR A 112 15.72 0.42 -2.30
CA TYR A 112 15.60 1.84 -1.99
C TYR A 112 15.95 2.17 -0.53
N GLY A 113 16.49 1.21 0.23
CA GLY A 113 16.87 1.40 1.63
C GLY A 113 15.72 1.27 2.64
N PHE A 114 14.56 0.80 2.21
CA PHE A 114 13.41 0.54 3.07
C PHE A 114 13.41 -0.91 3.60
N GLY A 115 12.74 -1.14 4.71
CA GLY A 115 12.50 -2.48 5.25
C GLY A 115 11.51 -3.27 4.39
N MET A 116 11.74 -4.57 4.21
CA MET A 116 10.84 -5.48 3.49
C MET A 116 9.46 -5.57 4.17
N ASP A 117 9.42 -5.45 5.50
CA ASP A 117 8.25 -5.52 6.36
C ASP A 117 7.45 -4.20 6.41
N GLN A 118 7.98 -3.11 5.84
CA GLN A 118 7.25 -1.85 5.75
C GLN A 118 6.04 -1.92 4.80
N ILE A 119 5.93 -2.95 3.96
CA ILE A 119 4.71 -3.22 3.17
C ILE A 119 3.81 -4.24 3.87
N ILE A 120 2.56 -3.85 4.11
CA ILE A 120 1.54 -4.69 4.73
C ILE A 120 0.26 -4.74 3.88
N SER A 121 -0.60 -5.73 4.12
CA SER A 121 -1.92 -5.78 3.46
C SER A 121 -2.99 -5.09 4.30
N VAL A 122 -3.98 -4.48 3.66
CA VAL A 122 -5.18 -3.97 4.36
C VAL A 122 -5.87 -5.10 5.15
N HIS A 123 -5.92 -6.31 4.60
CA HIS A 123 -6.46 -7.48 5.27
C HIS A 123 -5.68 -7.87 6.55
N GLN A 124 -4.35 -7.69 6.54
CA GLN A 124 -3.52 -7.94 7.73
C GLN A 124 -3.84 -6.91 8.82
N LEU A 125 -4.00 -5.64 8.48
CA LEU A 125 -4.41 -4.61 9.44
C LEU A 125 -5.76 -4.93 10.10
N VAL A 126 -6.72 -5.43 9.33
CA VAL A 126 -8.00 -5.88 9.88
C VAL A 126 -7.79 -7.06 10.82
N GLY A 127 -7.01 -8.07 10.41
CA GLY A 127 -6.70 -9.23 11.23
C GLY A 127 -6.01 -8.88 12.55
N ASP A 128 -5.02 -7.99 12.52
CA ASP A 128 -4.28 -7.50 13.69
C ASP A 128 -5.20 -6.77 14.69
N ALA A 129 -6.28 -6.16 14.22
CA ALA A 129 -7.23 -5.41 15.05
C ALA A 129 -8.36 -6.28 15.64
N LEU A 130 -8.53 -7.52 15.18
CA LEU A 130 -9.56 -8.40 15.71
C LEU A 130 -9.22 -8.85 17.14
N VAL A 131 -10.07 -8.49 18.09
CA VAL A 131 -10.02 -9.02 19.45
C VAL A 131 -10.86 -10.29 19.50
N LEU A 132 -10.21 -11.44 19.38
CA LEU A 132 -10.87 -12.73 19.59
C LEU A 132 -11.04 -12.92 21.10
N GLY A 133 -12.27 -13.19 21.54
CA GLY A 133 -12.55 -13.57 22.93
C GLY A 133 -11.76 -14.82 23.33
N ALA A 134 -11.68 -15.10 24.63
CA ALA A 134 -11.11 -16.35 25.10
C ALA A 134 -11.80 -17.52 24.40
N LYS A 135 -11.04 -18.51 23.94
CA LYS A 135 -11.61 -19.80 23.59
C LYS A 135 -12.08 -20.41 24.91
N ASP A 136 -13.39 -20.52 25.09
CA ASP A 136 -13.99 -21.35 26.12
C ASP A 136 -13.47 -22.79 26.01
#